data_AF-I1SRX5-F1
#
_entry.id   AF-I1SRX5-F1
#
_cell.length_a   1.000
_cell.length_b   1.000
_cell.length_c   1.000
_cell.angle_alpha   90.00
_cell.angle_beta   90.00
_cell.angle_gamma   90.00
#
_symmetry.space_group_name_H-M   'P 1'
#
loop_
_entity.id
_entity.type
_entity.pdbx_description
1 polymer ?
#
loop_
_entity_poly.entity_id
_entity_poly.type
_entity_poly.pdbx_seq_one_letter_code
_entity_poly.pdbx_strand_id
1 'polypeptide(L)'
;YSCRENLLLQQETGAVREELLAYRKNGGGTIVENTTTGIDRDLPTLRQLAKDTGVHIIAGAGFYVDATHSEATRRMSVEKLTDVIVSEVLHGADGTDIRCGVIGEIGTSWPITDSETKVLRATAHAQAQLGCPVIIHPGRNPTAPAEILRILQEAEGDISKTVMSHLDRTIFDEAELLEFASWGVTWST
;
A
#
# COMPACT_ATOMS: atom_id res chain seq x y z
N TYR A 1 -2.72 19.54 -4.54
CA TYR A 1 -2.72 20.12 -3.17
C TYR A 1 -2.36 21.59 -3.23
N SER A 2 -3.03 22.42 -2.43
CA SER A 2 -2.86 23.88 -2.46
C SER A 2 -1.69 24.38 -1.59
N CYS A 3 -1.12 23.52 -0.74
CA CYS A 3 0.03 23.81 0.11
C CYS A 3 0.98 22.61 0.08
N ARG A 4 2.28 22.86 -0.17
CA ARG A 4 3.30 21.79 -0.22
C ARG A 4 3.65 21.28 1.18
N GLU A 5 3.66 22.15 2.17
CA GLU A 5 3.99 21.79 3.56
C GLU A 5 2.99 20.78 4.14
N ASN A 6 1.71 20.87 3.74
CA ASN A 6 0.66 19.93 4.13
C ASN A 6 0.90 18.48 3.63
N LEU A 7 1.92 18.24 2.80
CA LEU A 7 2.26 16.92 2.27
C LEU A 7 3.42 16.26 3.00
N LEU A 8 4.08 16.97 3.91
CA LEU A 8 5.29 16.50 4.57
C LEU A 8 5.01 16.26 6.05
N LEU A 9 4.90 14.98 6.44
CA LEU A 9 4.78 14.60 7.85
C LEU A 9 6.14 14.41 8.55
N GLN A 10 7.24 14.46 7.79
CA GLN A 10 8.59 14.15 8.26
C GLN A 10 9.10 15.06 9.39
N GLN A 11 8.51 16.25 9.57
CA GLN A 11 8.90 17.21 10.61
C GLN A 11 7.95 17.22 11.82
N GLU A 12 6.86 16.45 11.77
CA GLU A 12 5.77 16.46 12.75
C GLU A 12 5.78 15.21 13.64
N THR A 13 6.93 14.56 13.82
CA THR A 13 7.04 13.30 14.58
C THR A 13 6.54 13.42 16.02
N GLY A 14 6.67 14.60 16.64
CA GLY A 14 6.07 14.90 17.95
C GLY A 14 4.54 14.84 17.92
N ALA A 15 3.92 15.49 16.93
CA ALA A 15 2.46 15.46 16.76
C ALA A 15 1.96 14.04 16.42
N VAL A 16 2.65 13.32 15.53
CA VAL A 16 2.32 11.92 15.21
C VAL A 16 2.36 11.04 16.47
N ARG A 17 3.37 11.23 17.34
CA ARG A 17 3.46 10.51 18.62
C ARG A 17 2.27 10.82 19.54
N GLU A 18 1.87 12.08 19.66
CA GLU A 18 0.72 12.48 20.47
C GLU A 18 -0.58 11.88 19.95
N GLU A 19 -0.79 11.87 18.63
CA GLU A 19 -1.94 11.23 17.98
C GLU A 19 -1.96 9.71 18.22
N LEU A 20 -0.82 9.04 18.13
CA LEU A 20 -0.71 7.61 18.44
C LEU A 20 -1.01 7.30 19.92
N LEU A 21 -0.57 8.16 20.84
CA LEU A 21 -0.93 8.02 22.27
C LEU A 21 -2.42 8.24 22.50
N ALA A 22 -3.03 9.20 21.81
CA ALA A 22 -4.47 9.41 21.85
C ALA A 22 -5.23 8.20 21.29
N TYR A 23 -4.79 7.64 20.16
CA TYR A 23 -5.32 6.41 19.59
C TYR A 23 -5.23 5.25 20.59
N ARG A 24 -4.06 5.05 21.21
CA ARG A 24 -3.84 4.02 22.23
C ARG A 24 -4.74 4.19 23.45
N LYS A 25 -4.87 5.42 23.95
CA LYS A 25 -5.73 5.77 25.10
C LYS A 25 -7.21 5.44 24.83
N ASN A 26 -7.65 5.54 23.58
CA ASN A 26 -9.01 5.21 23.15
C ASN A 26 -9.18 3.72 22.76
N GLY A 27 -8.24 2.85 23.15
CA GLY A 27 -8.34 1.41 22.94
C GLY A 27 -7.71 0.91 21.63
N GLY A 28 -7.10 1.81 20.84
CA GLY A 28 -6.35 1.47 19.65
C GLY A 28 -5.18 0.53 19.93
N GLY A 29 -4.97 -0.45 19.04
CA GLY A 29 -3.95 -1.49 19.23
C GLY A 29 -2.96 -1.59 18.09
N THR A 30 -3.39 -1.36 16.85
CA THR A 30 -2.58 -1.63 15.66
C THR A 30 -2.95 -0.70 14.53
N ILE A 31 -1.94 -0.19 13.82
CA ILE A 31 -2.07 0.61 12.61
C ILE A 31 -1.27 -0.07 11.50
N VAL A 32 -1.85 -0.11 10.31
CA VAL A 32 -1.13 -0.43 9.08
C VAL A 32 -0.70 0.90 8.45
N GLU A 33 0.61 1.08 8.31
CA GLU A 33 1.22 2.26 7.72
C GLU A 33 1.59 1.94 6.27
N ASN A 34 0.86 2.57 5.35
CA ASN A 34 0.83 2.22 3.93
C ASN A 34 1.84 2.99 3.08
N THR A 35 2.68 3.85 3.67
CA THR A 35 3.73 4.56 2.93
C THR A 35 4.69 3.53 2.33
N THR A 36 4.93 3.57 1.02
CA THR A 36 5.78 2.62 0.28
C THR A 36 6.88 3.35 -0.52
N THR A 37 7.62 2.61 -1.35
CA THR A 37 8.64 3.18 -2.24
C THR A 37 8.01 4.25 -3.14
N GLY A 38 8.57 5.46 -3.08
CA GLY A 38 8.15 6.62 -3.87
C GLY A 38 7.49 7.75 -3.06
N ILE A 39 7.09 7.48 -1.81
CA ILE A 39 6.44 8.46 -0.93
C ILE A 39 7.12 8.57 0.45
N ASP A 40 8.43 8.37 0.48
CA ASP A 40 9.32 8.62 1.63
C ASP A 40 8.97 7.84 2.92
N ARG A 41 8.85 6.52 2.80
CA ARG A 41 8.73 5.59 3.93
C ARG A 41 9.93 5.73 4.90
N ASP A 42 9.66 5.89 6.20
CA ASP A 42 10.69 6.03 7.26
C ASP A 42 10.52 4.96 8.35
N LEU A 43 11.04 3.77 8.03
CA LEU A 43 11.00 2.58 8.87
C LEU A 43 11.62 2.77 10.27
N PRO A 44 12.81 3.38 10.42
CA PRO A 44 13.38 3.69 11.73
C PRO A 44 12.46 4.54 12.61
N THR A 45 11.84 5.59 12.06
CA THR A 45 10.88 6.43 12.79
C THR A 45 9.64 5.64 13.20
N LEU A 46 9.08 4.83 12.31
CA LEU A 46 7.93 3.96 12.65
C LEU A 46 8.27 2.99 13.79
N ARG A 47 9.45 2.38 13.76
CA ARG A 47 9.93 1.49 14.84
C ARG A 47 10.04 2.25 16.17
N GLN A 48 10.52 3.49 16.15
CA GLN A 48 10.64 4.33 17.35
C GLN A 48 9.25 4.71 17.90
N LEU A 49 8.34 5.16 17.03
CA LEU A 49 6.97 5.50 17.41
C LEU A 49 6.21 4.31 18.00
N ALA A 50 6.36 3.10 17.43
CA ALA A 50 5.75 1.89 17.98
C ALA A 50 6.22 1.61 19.42
N LYS A 51 7.52 1.78 19.69
CA LYS A 51 8.09 1.61 21.04
C LYS A 51 7.59 2.68 22.02
N ASP A 52 7.57 3.94 21.59
CA ASP A 52 7.26 5.07 22.45
C ASP A 52 5.79 5.17 22.84
N THR A 53 4.91 4.58 22.04
CA THR A 53 3.45 4.70 22.19
C THR A 53 2.78 3.38 22.58
N GLY A 54 3.46 2.24 22.37
CA GLY A 54 2.90 0.91 22.58
C GLY A 54 1.83 0.51 21.55
N VAL A 55 1.70 1.25 20.45
CA VAL A 55 0.87 0.88 19.29
C VAL A 55 1.68 -0.02 18.36
N HIS A 56 1.10 -1.12 17.90
CA HIS A 56 1.73 -1.94 16.87
C HIS A 56 1.61 -1.25 15.51
N ILE A 57 2.74 -1.03 14.84
CA ILE A 57 2.78 -0.44 13.49
C ILE A 57 3.23 -1.51 12.50
N ILE A 58 2.39 -1.80 11.52
CA ILE A 58 2.67 -2.75 10.43
C ILE A 58 3.02 -1.94 9.19
N ALA A 59 4.28 -1.99 8.77
CA ALA A 59 4.73 -1.26 7.58
C ALA A 59 4.36 -1.99 6.28
N GLY A 60 4.06 -1.20 5.25
CA GLY A 60 3.75 -1.62 3.91
C GLY A 60 4.96 -1.85 3.01
N ALA A 61 4.90 -2.85 2.13
CA ALA A 61 5.91 -3.13 1.09
C ALA A 61 5.46 -2.70 -0.31
N GLY A 62 6.40 -2.46 -1.22
CA GLY A 62 6.12 -2.25 -2.65
C GLY A 62 6.26 -0.82 -3.13
N PHE A 63 5.47 -0.45 -4.12
CA PHE A 63 5.65 0.77 -4.91
C PHE A 63 4.33 1.51 -5.10
N TYR A 64 4.40 2.85 -5.01
CA TYR A 64 3.23 3.70 -5.20
C TYR A 64 2.97 4.00 -6.69
N VAL A 65 2.38 5.16 -7.01
CA VAL A 65 1.95 5.48 -8.38
C VAL A 65 3.11 5.77 -9.32
N ASP A 66 2.89 5.69 -10.63
CA ASP A 66 3.95 5.90 -11.63
C ASP A 66 4.65 7.25 -11.47
N ALA A 67 3.94 8.30 -11.07
CA ALA A 67 4.53 9.62 -10.84
C ALA A 67 5.68 9.60 -9.81
N THR A 68 5.70 8.63 -8.89
CA THR A 68 6.73 8.47 -7.87
C THR A 68 7.78 7.42 -8.19
N HIS A 69 7.60 6.65 -9.27
CA HIS A 69 8.61 5.68 -9.67
C HIS A 69 9.91 6.39 -10.08
N SER A 70 11.05 5.81 -9.70
CA SER A 70 12.35 6.24 -10.21
C SER A 70 12.61 5.68 -11.62
N GLU A 71 13.61 6.19 -12.33
CA GLU A 71 14.05 5.60 -13.60
C GLU A 71 14.48 4.13 -13.42
N ALA A 72 15.12 3.82 -12.29
CA ALA A 72 15.49 2.46 -11.93
C ALA A 72 14.25 1.56 -11.80
N THR A 73 13.22 2.01 -11.08
CA THR A 73 11.95 1.27 -10.90
C THR A 73 11.30 0.98 -12.26
N ARG A 74 11.21 1.98 -13.14
CA ARG A 74 10.62 1.81 -14.48
C ARG A 74 11.38 0.82 -15.35
N ARG A 75 12.69 0.64 -15.13
CA ARG A 75 13.53 -0.33 -15.86
C ARG A 75 13.50 -1.73 -15.28
N MET A 76 13.05 -1.92 -14.04
CA MET A 76 12.96 -3.26 -13.44
C MET A 76 11.97 -4.14 -14.22
N SER A 77 12.33 -5.41 -14.33
CA SER A 77 11.40 -6.45 -14.80
C SER A 77 10.40 -6.79 -13.70
N VAL A 78 9.35 -7.53 -14.05
CA VAL A 78 8.34 -8.00 -13.08
C VAL A 78 9.01 -8.88 -12.01
N GLU A 79 9.95 -9.75 -12.41
CA GLU A 79 10.69 -10.62 -11.50
C GLU A 79 11.50 -9.79 -10.52
N LYS A 80 12.19 -8.74 -11.00
CA LYS A 80 13.00 -7.91 -10.11
C LYS A 80 12.15 -7.09 -9.13
N LEU A 81 10.99 -6.60 -9.58
CA LEU A 81 10.02 -5.94 -8.69
C LEU A 81 9.47 -6.93 -7.64
N THR A 82 9.23 -8.18 -8.04
CA THR A 82 8.79 -9.26 -7.15
C THR A 82 9.83 -9.53 -6.07
N ASP A 83 11.10 -9.69 -6.47
CA ASP A 83 12.23 -9.90 -5.54
C ASP A 83 12.33 -8.78 -4.50
N VAL A 84 12.11 -7.53 -4.91
CA VAL A 84 12.12 -6.39 -3.98
C VAL A 84 11.00 -6.55 -2.95
N ILE A 85 9.75 -6.73 -3.39
CA ILE A 85 8.60 -6.89 -2.48
C ILE A 85 8.83 -8.06 -1.51
N VAL A 86 9.28 -9.21 -2.04
CA VAL A 86 9.56 -10.41 -1.23
C VAL A 86 10.67 -10.14 -0.21
N SER A 87 11.74 -9.46 -0.60
CA SER A 87 12.83 -9.10 0.31
C SER A 87 12.37 -8.14 1.42
N GLU A 88 11.55 -7.14 1.10
CA GLU A 88 11.01 -6.19 2.08
C GLU A 88 10.20 -6.90 3.17
N VAL A 89 9.45 -7.95 2.80
CA VAL A 89 8.65 -8.74 3.73
C VAL A 89 9.50 -9.76 4.52
N LEU A 90 10.46 -10.43 3.88
CA LEU A 90 11.19 -11.54 4.51
C LEU A 90 12.48 -11.13 5.23
N HIS A 91 13.16 -10.10 4.74
CA HIS A 91 14.54 -9.79 5.14
C HIS A 91 14.70 -8.38 5.68
N GLY A 92 13.95 -7.42 5.14
CA GLY A 92 13.98 -6.03 5.57
C GLY A 92 13.89 -5.07 4.38
N ALA A 93 13.50 -3.83 4.67
CA ALA A 93 13.29 -2.78 3.69
C ALA A 93 14.18 -1.55 3.96
N ASP A 94 14.41 -0.76 2.91
CA ASP A 94 15.11 0.53 2.94
C ASP A 94 16.51 0.50 3.59
N GLY A 95 17.24 -0.60 3.42
CA GLY A 95 18.57 -0.78 4.02
C GLY A 95 18.56 -1.06 5.52
N THR A 96 17.39 -1.36 6.09
CA THR A 96 17.22 -1.74 7.50
C THR A 96 16.93 -3.23 7.65
N ASP A 97 16.93 -3.72 8.90
CA ASP A 97 16.46 -5.05 9.27
C ASP A 97 14.94 -5.09 9.60
N ILE A 98 14.21 -4.01 9.28
CA ILE A 98 12.77 -3.91 9.54
C ILE A 98 12.01 -4.52 8.37
N ARG A 99 11.23 -5.55 8.67
CA ARG A 99 10.37 -6.23 7.71
C ARG A 99 9.01 -5.56 7.61
N CYS A 100 8.50 -5.49 6.39
CA CYS A 100 7.12 -5.12 6.13
C CYS A 100 6.17 -6.29 6.44
N GLY A 101 4.93 -5.99 6.83
CA GLY A 101 3.94 -7.02 7.19
C GLY A 101 2.78 -7.16 6.20
N VAL A 102 2.66 -6.24 5.25
CA VAL A 102 1.66 -6.27 4.16
C VAL A 102 2.31 -5.84 2.85
N ILE A 103 1.73 -6.24 1.71
CA ILE A 103 2.12 -5.70 0.41
C ILE A 103 1.19 -4.53 0.10
N GLY A 104 1.69 -3.30 0.14
CA GLY A 104 0.93 -2.10 -0.19
C GLY A 104 1.24 -0.90 0.70
N GLU A 105 0.72 0.29 0.40
CA GLU A 105 -0.22 0.50 -0.71
C GLU A 105 0.48 0.42 -2.08
N ILE A 106 -0.10 -0.40 -2.96
CA ILE A 106 0.32 -0.52 -4.36
C ILE A 106 -0.41 0.56 -5.16
N GLY A 107 0.36 1.48 -5.72
CA GLY A 107 -0.19 2.65 -6.40
C GLY A 107 -0.59 2.39 -7.84
N THR A 108 -1.80 2.81 -8.20
CA THR A 108 -2.22 2.88 -9.61
C THR A 108 -2.83 4.24 -9.92
N SER A 109 -2.54 4.73 -11.11
CA SER A 109 -3.15 5.92 -11.68
C SER A 109 -4.30 5.53 -12.62
N TRP A 110 -4.90 6.52 -13.30
CA TRP A 110 -5.85 6.25 -14.37
C TRP A 110 -5.55 7.10 -15.60
N PRO A 111 -5.41 6.49 -16.80
CA PRO A 111 -5.30 5.04 -17.04
C PRO A 111 -4.09 4.40 -16.36
N ILE A 112 -4.15 3.10 -16.06
CA ILE A 112 -3.03 2.37 -15.45
C ILE A 112 -1.85 2.36 -16.42
N THR A 113 -0.67 2.76 -15.96
CA THR A 113 0.52 2.84 -16.84
C THR A 113 1.21 1.48 -17.01
N ASP A 114 2.13 1.37 -17.97
CA ASP A 114 2.94 0.17 -18.15
C ASP A 114 3.79 -0.15 -16.91
N SER A 115 4.29 0.88 -16.22
CA SER A 115 5.07 0.68 -15.01
C SER A 115 4.21 0.17 -13.87
N GLU A 116 3.01 0.72 -13.69
CA GLU A 116 2.05 0.28 -12.67
C GLU A 116 1.54 -1.13 -12.98
N THR A 117 1.30 -1.46 -14.24
CA THR A 117 0.93 -2.82 -14.68
C THR A 117 2.01 -3.84 -14.31
N LYS A 118 3.30 -3.50 -14.49
CA LYS A 118 4.41 -4.36 -14.03
C LYS A 118 4.43 -4.53 -12.51
N VAL A 119 4.17 -3.46 -11.75
CA VAL A 119 4.09 -3.52 -10.28
C VAL A 119 2.91 -4.36 -9.81
N LEU A 120 1.74 -4.27 -10.45
CA LEU A 120 0.58 -5.12 -10.14
C LEU A 120 0.89 -6.60 -10.38
N ARG A 121 1.52 -6.95 -11.51
CA ARG A 121 1.94 -8.34 -11.78
C ARG A 121 2.96 -8.84 -10.74
N ALA A 122 3.94 -8.00 -10.40
CA ALA A 122 4.93 -8.34 -9.38
C ALA A 122 4.28 -8.53 -8.00
N THR A 123 3.27 -7.72 -7.68
CA THR A 123 2.47 -7.83 -6.47
C THR A 123 1.76 -9.18 -6.41
N ALA A 124 1.10 -9.61 -7.49
CA ALA A 124 0.46 -10.93 -7.55
C ALA A 124 1.46 -12.08 -7.32
N HIS A 125 2.62 -12.03 -7.98
CA HIS A 125 3.65 -13.06 -7.78
C HIS A 125 4.23 -13.07 -6.37
N ALA A 126 4.45 -11.90 -5.76
CA ALA A 126 4.90 -11.80 -4.37
C ALA A 126 3.83 -12.32 -3.41
N GLN A 127 2.56 -11.97 -3.65
CA GLN A 127 1.42 -12.47 -2.88
C GLN A 127 1.33 -13.99 -2.93
N ALA A 128 1.50 -14.61 -4.11
CA ALA A 128 1.49 -16.06 -4.27
C ALA A 128 2.61 -16.75 -3.49
N GLN A 129 3.80 -16.15 -3.41
CA GLN A 129 4.94 -16.70 -2.66
C GLN A 129 4.79 -16.55 -1.14
N LEU A 130 4.24 -15.42 -0.69
CA LEU A 130 4.22 -15.04 0.73
C LEU A 130 2.90 -15.38 1.43
N GLY A 131 1.80 -15.45 0.68
CA GLY A 131 0.44 -15.56 1.21
C GLY A 131 -0.05 -14.32 1.97
N CYS A 132 0.68 -13.20 1.91
CA CYS A 132 0.39 -11.93 2.58
C CYS A 132 -0.83 -11.20 1.97
N PRO A 133 -1.51 -10.35 2.75
CA PRO A 133 -2.54 -9.46 2.21
C PRO A 133 -1.92 -8.38 1.32
N VAL A 134 -2.71 -7.95 0.32
CA VAL A 134 -2.37 -6.87 -0.61
C VAL A 134 -3.29 -5.67 -0.38
N ILE A 135 -2.77 -4.45 -0.39
CA ILE A 135 -3.51 -3.20 -0.28
C ILE A 135 -3.24 -2.35 -1.51
N ILE A 136 -4.27 -1.82 -2.16
CA ILE A 136 -4.17 -1.16 -3.46
C ILE A 136 -4.80 0.22 -3.42
N HIS A 137 -4.08 1.19 -3.96
CA HIS A 137 -4.59 2.52 -4.28
C HIS A 137 -5.08 2.57 -5.73
N PRO A 138 -6.40 2.69 -5.98
CA PRO A 138 -6.91 2.84 -7.32
C PRO A 138 -6.80 4.30 -7.80
N GLY A 139 -6.67 4.45 -9.13
CA GLY A 139 -6.99 5.71 -9.78
C GLY A 139 -8.46 6.12 -9.52
N ARG A 140 -8.76 7.42 -9.60
CA ARG A 140 -10.10 7.97 -9.24
C ARG A 140 -11.25 7.57 -10.18
N ASN A 141 -10.97 6.86 -11.26
CA ASN A 141 -12.02 6.46 -12.19
C ASN A 141 -12.81 5.28 -11.61
N PRO A 142 -14.16 5.29 -11.67
CA PRO A 142 -14.99 4.17 -11.20
C PRO A 142 -14.63 2.81 -11.82
N THR A 143 -14.05 2.78 -13.02
CA THR A 143 -13.64 1.51 -13.67
C THR A 143 -12.25 1.03 -13.24
N ALA A 144 -11.47 1.84 -12.51
CA ALA A 144 -10.12 1.48 -12.10
C ALA A 144 -10.07 0.24 -11.19
N PRO A 145 -10.90 0.08 -10.15
CA PRO A 145 -10.88 -1.09 -9.29
C PRO A 145 -11.03 -2.41 -10.04
N ALA A 146 -12.00 -2.50 -10.96
CA ALA A 146 -12.26 -3.71 -11.74
C ALA A 146 -11.08 -4.08 -12.66
N GLU A 147 -10.46 -3.08 -13.32
CA GLU A 147 -9.30 -3.30 -14.18
C GLU A 147 -8.07 -3.78 -13.39
N ILE A 148 -7.87 -3.25 -12.18
CA ILE A 148 -6.78 -3.68 -11.30
C ILE A 148 -6.96 -5.13 -10.87
N LEU A 149 -8.18 -5.51 -10.44
CA LEU A 149 -8.47 -6.90 -10.07
C LEU A 149 -8.26 -7.85 -11.25
N ARG A 150 -8.68 -7.46 -12.45
CA ARG A 150 -8.43 -8.24 -13.68
C ARG A 150 -6.94 -8.49 -13.88
N ILE A 151 -6.10 -7.45 -13.82
CA ILE A 151 -4.64 -7.57 -13.98
C ILE A 151 -4.03 -8.48 -12.89
N LEU A 152 -4.48 -8.34 -11.64
CA LEU A 152 -4.00 -9.19 -10.55
C LEU A 152 -4.38 -10.66 -10.75
N GLN A 153 -5.64 -10.95 -11.08
CA GLN A 153 -6.11 -12.31 -11.30
C GLN A 153 -5.44 -12.98 -12.51
N GLU A 154 -5.22 -12.23 -13.60
CA GLU A 154 -4.45 -12.70 -14.76
C GLU A 154 -3.00 -13.06 -14.41
N ALA A 155 -2.46 -12.45 -13.35
CA ALA A 155 -1.15 -12.74 -12.79
C ALA A 155 -1.21 -13.71 -11.59
N GLU A 156 -2.33 -14.41 -11.40
CA GLU A 156 -2.59 -15.41 -10.36
C GLU A 156 -2.65 -14.86 -8.93
N GLY A 157 -2.93 -13.56 -8.78
CA GLY A 157 -3.17 -12.93 -7.48
C GLY A 157 -4.48 -13.37 -6.83
N ASP A 158 -4.45 -13.53 -5.50
CA ASP A 158 -5.61 -13.91 -4.69
C ASP A 158 -6.37 -12.66 -4.24
N ILE A 159 -7.45 -12.35 -4.97
CA ILE A 159 -8.30 -11.20 -4.66
C ILE A 159 -9.05 -11.32 -3.33
N SER A 160 -9.20 -12.53 -2.77
CA SER A 160 -9.82 -12.72 -1.45
C SER A 160 -8.94 -12.21 -0.31
N LYS A 161 -7.66 -11.97 -0.59
CA LYS A 161 -6.67 -11.37 0.31
C LYS A 161 -6.26 -9.96 -0.13
N THR A 162 -7.07 -9.32 -0.96
CA THR A 162 -6.82 -7.98 -1.47
C THR A 162 -7.78 -6.98 -0.84
N VAL A 163 -7.23 -5.84 -0.44
CA VAL A 163 -7.96 -4.64 0.01
C VAL A 163 -7.87 -3.58 -1.09
N MET A 164 -9.01 -3.14 -1.59
CA MET A 164 -9.10 -2.00 -2.50
C MET A 164 -9.40 -0.74 -1.69
N SER A 165 -8.43 0.18 -1.62
CA SER A 165 -8.56 1.43 -0.88
C SER A 165 -9.40 2.47 -1.62
N HIS A 166 -9.86 3.49 -0.90
CA HIS A 166 -10.44 4.71 -1.48
C HIS A 166 -11.70 4.52 -2.32
N LEU A 167 -12.52 3.50 -2.01
CA LEU A 167 -13.77 3.30 -2.75
C LEU A 167 -14.82 4.37 -2.41
N ASP A 168 -14.77 4.96 -1.21
CA ASP A 168 -15.61 6.08 -0.77
C ASP A 168 -15.56 7.29 -1.72
N ARG A 169 -14.41 7.53 -2.35
CA ARG A 169 -14.19 8.64 -3.29
C ARG A 169 -14.21 8.21 -4.77
N THR A 170 -14.42 6.93 -5.06
CA THR A 170 -14.28 6.35 -6.40
C THR A 170 -15.59 5.75 -6.91
N ILE A 171 -16.33 5.04 -6.06
CA ILE A 171 -17.64 4.44 -6.38
C ILE A 171 -18.67 5.06 -5.45
N PHE A 172 -19.56 5.87 -6.01
CA PHE A 172 -20.62 6.56 -5.24
C PHE A 172 -21.94 5.81 -5.24
N ASP A 173 -22.14 4.88 -6.18
CA ASP A 173 -23.33 4.04 -6.24
C ASP A 173 -23.19 2.86 -5.28
N GLU A 174 -24.14 2.72 -4.35
CA GLU A 174 -24.12 1.69 -3.32
C GLU A 174 -24.26 0.28 -3.92
N ALA A 175 -25.02 0.12 -5.00
CA ALA A 175 -25.18 -1.19 -5.64
C ALA A 175 -23.89 -1.64 -6.31
N GLU A 176 -23.18 -0.73 -7.00
CA GLU A 176 -21.86 -1.01 -7.58
C GLU A 176 -20.83 -1.37 -6.50
N LEU A 177 -20.86 -0.67 -5.35
CA LEU A 177 -19.97 -0.97 -4.23
C LEU A 177 -20.24 -2.35 -3.60
N LEU A 178 -21.52 -2.70 -3.43
CA LEU A 178 -21.94 -4.01 -2.93
C LEU A 178 -21.60 -5.14 -3.92
N GLU A 179 -21.76 -4.89 -5.22
CA GLU A 179 -21.34 -5.83 -6.26
C GLU A 179 -19.83 -6.06 -6.20
N PHE A 180 -19.03 -4.99 -6.09
CA PHE A 180 -17.58 -5.11 -5.95
C PHE A 180 -17.17 -5.90 -4.71
N ALA A 181 -17.82 -5.67 -3.57
CA ALA A 181 -17.58 -6.43 -2.34
C ALA A 181 -17.97 -7.92 -2.50
N SER A 182 -18.98 -8.23 -3.31
CA SER A 182 -19.43 -9.61 -3.56
C SER A 182 -18.40 -10.47 -4.30
N TRP A 183 -17.39 -9.85 -4.94
CA TRP A 183 -16.30 -10.56 -5.62
C TRP A 183 -15.26 -11.14 -4.65
N GLY A 184 -15.43 -10.92 -3.34
CA GLY A 184 -14.55 -11.44 -2.28
C GLY A 184 -13.42 -10.49 -1.89
N VAL A 185 -13.38 -9.28 -2.47
CA VAL A 185 -12.40 -8.23 -2.15
C VAL A 185 -12.88 -7.44 -0.94
N THR A 186 -11.97 -7.16 -0.01
CA THR A 186 -12.24 -6.19 1.05
C THR A 186 -12.06 -4.78 0.50
N TRP A 187 -12.89 -3.82 0.90
CA TRP A 187 -12.70 -2.43 0.53
C TRP A 187 -12.44 -1.55 1.75
N SER A 188 -11.75 -0.43 1.54
CA SER A 188 -11.58 0.61 2.56
C SER A 188 -12.01 1.98 2.04
N THR A 189 -12.47 2.82 2.96
CA THR A 189 -12.64 4.27 2.77
C THR A 189 -11.27 4.93 2.82
#